data_AF-A0A975CNK4-F1
#
_entry.id   AF-A0A975CNK4-F1
#
_cell.length_a   1.000
_cell.length_b   1.000
_cell.length_c   1.000
_cell.angle_alpha   90.00
_cell.angle_beta   90.00
_cell.angle_gamma   90.00
#
_symmetry.space_group_name_H-M   'P 1'
#
loop_
_entity.id
_entity.type
_entity.pdbx_description
1 polymer ?
#
loop_
_entity_poly.entity_id
_entity_poly.type
_entity_poly.pdbx_seq_one_letter_code
_entity_poly.pdbx_strand_id
1 'polypeptide(L)'
;MTILVFGMTYGQENETSDCDLQSENQLWKAEYEKAESKAERIELIKSKIKSDSIYEQSEPKIKTAHSPTIFNEHKNKNGIECGCKILFVLHYKKRRSIIVNLNDRPELSIVVDKLNSENVERIWTEFNKETAQAVYGVAGKCGFVQLRITDRKLKRLIKNVWQQRI
;
A
#
# COMPACT_ATOMS: atom_id res chain seq x y z
N MET A 1 -56.13 1.17 -34.39
CA MET A 1 -55.27 0.13 -33.81
C MET A 1 -53.86 0.69 -33.81
N THR A 2 -53.41 1.19 -32.66
CA THR A 2 -52.19 2.00 -32.54
C THR A 2 -51.22 1.22 -31.68
N ILE A 3 -50.11 0.75 -32.27
CA ILE A 3 -49.08 0.00 -31.56
C ILE A 3 -48.00 1.01 -31.11
N LEU A 4 -47.94 1.26 -29.81
CA LEU A 4 -46.85 2.01 -29.17
C LEU A 4 -45.73 1.02 -28.85
N VAL A 5 -44.60 1.15 -29.54
CA VAL A 5 -43.37 0.40 -29.22
C VAL A 5 -42.56 1.26 -28.25
N PHE A 6 -42.55 0.86 -26.98
CA PHE A 6 -41.60 1.39 -26.00
C PHE A 6 -40.22 0.78 -26.29
N GLY A 7 -39.34 1.55 -26.94
CA GLY A 7 -37.93 1.22 -27.01
C GLY A 7 -37.31 1.34 -25.63
N MET A 8 -37.01 0.20 -24.99
CA MET A 8 -36.13 0.19 -23.83
C MET A 8 -34.72 0.46 -24.34
N THR A 9 -34.24 1.70 -24.17
CA THR A 9 -32.83 2.01 -24.32
C THR A 9 -32.12 1.46 -23.10
N TYR A 10 -31.50 0.28 -23.24
CA TYR A 10 -30.49 -0.17 -22.29
C TYR A 10 -29.26 0.70 -22.51
N GLY A 11 -29.14 1.78 -21.72
CA GLY A 11 -27.85 2.43 -21.55
C GLY A 11 -26.94 1.43 -20.85
N GLN A 12 -25.93 0.91 -21.55
CA GLN A 12 -24.82 0.28 -20.87
C GLN A 12 -24.20 1.35 -19.97
N GLU A 13 -24.38 1.23 -18.65
CA GLU A 13 -23.47 1.84 -17.70
C GLU A 13 -22.10 1.26 -18.04
N ASN A 14 -21.31 2.01 -18.79
CA ASN A 14 -19.89 1.82 -18.80
C ASN A 14 -19.46 2.12 -17.37
N GLU A 15 -19.36 1.08 -16.53
CA GLU A 15 -18.53 1.11 -15.34
C GLU A 15 -17.11 1.41 -15.84
N THR A 16 -16.82 2.70 -16.05
CA THR A 16 -15.46 3.20 -15.93
C THR A 16 -15.07 2.81 -14.53
N SER A 17 -14.35 1.68 -14.39
CA SER A 17 -13.89 1.24 -13.09
C SER A 17 -12.92 2.32 -12.60
N ASP A 18 -13.44 3.25 -11.84
CA ASP A 18 -12.74 4.44 -11.39
C ASP A 18 -11.73 3.94 -10.35
N CYS A 19 -10.53 3.66 -10.83
CA CYS A 19 -9.46 3.15 -10.00
C CYS A 19 -8.63 4.34 -9.58
N ASP A 20 -8.90 4.89 -8.40
CA ASP A 20 -8.23 6.09 -7.91
C ASP A 20 -7.63 5.88 -6.51
N LEU A 21 -6.40 5.37 -6.49
CA LEU A 21 -5.62 5.26 -5.25
C LEU A 21 -5.36 6.63 -4.62
N GLN A 22 -5.38 7.73 -5.38
CA GLN A 22 -5.16 9.05 -4.80
C GLN A 22 -6.32 9.43 -3.87
N SER A 23 -7.56 9.32 -4.35
CA SER A 23 -8.76 9.54 -3.54
C SER A 23 -8.84 8.56 -2.36
N GLU A 24 -8.59 7.27 -2.60
CA GLU A 24 -8.58 6.28 -1.52
C GLU A 24 -7.53 6.56 -0.45
N ASN A 25 -6.31 6.96 -0.84
CA ASN A 25 -5.24 7.29 0.09
C ASN A 25 -5.58 8.56 0.90
N GLN A 26 -6.28 9.53 0.30
CA GLN A 26 -6.73 10.72 1.02
C GLN A 26 -7.78 10.38 2.08
N LEU A 27 -8.76 9.54 1.73
CA LEU A 27 -9.78 9.07 2.68
C LEU A 27 -9.15 8.29 3.83
N TRP A 28 -8.30 7.31 3.50
CA TRP A 28 -7.59 6.52 4.50
C TRP A 28 -6.71 7.39 5.40
N LYS A 29 -6.00 8.38 4.83
CA LYS A 29 -5.17 9.31 5.61
C LYS A 29 -6.02 10.10 6.60
N ALA A 30 -7.18 10.62 6.17
CA ALA A 30 -8.07 11.38 7.04
C ALA A 30 -8.63 10.53 8.20
N GLU A 31 -8.89 9.24 7.96
CA GLU A 31 -9.27 8.28 9.01
C GLU A 31 -8.08 7.98 9.95
N TYR A 32 -6.91 7.71 9.38
CA TYR A 32 -5.68 7.44 10.13
C TYR A 32 -5.26 8.61 11.04
N GLU A 33 -5.42 9.86 10.60
CA GLU A 33 -5.11 11.05 11.38
C GLU A 33 -6.10 11.30 12.52
N LYS A 34 -7.34 10.82 12.39
CA LYS A 34 -8.37 10.88 13.46
C LYS A 34 -8.20 9.80 14.52
N ALA A 35 -7.54 8.69 14.20
CA ALA A 35 -7.33 7.60 15.14
C ALA A 35 -6.59 8.07 16.40
N GLU A 36 -7.21 7.85 17.56
CA GLU A 36 -6.78 8.37 18.86
C GLU A 36 -5.71 7.47 19.50
N SER A 37 -5.73 6.17 19.17
CA SER A 37 -4.85 5.18 19.79
C SER A 37 -3.83 4.60 18.81
N LYS A 38 -2.67 4.20 19.35
CA LYS A 38 -1.66 3.46 18.59
C LYS A 38 -2.20 2.12 18.07
N ALA A 39 -3.06 1.47 18.84
CA ALA A 39 -3.66 0.18 18.44
C ALA A 39 -4.57 0.36 17.22
N GLU A 40 -5.45 1.36 17.24
CA GLU A 40 -6.33 1.71 16.12
C GLU A 40 -5.53 2.06 14.87
N ARG A 41 -4.49 2.91 14.99
CA ARG A 41 -3.59 3.22 13.88
C ARG A 41 -2.96 1.98 13.27
N ILE A 42 -2.58 1.00 14.10
CA ILE A 42 -1.99 -0.25 13.61
C ILE A 42 -3.02 -1.10 12.86
N GLU A 43 -4.27 -1.17 13.32
CA GLU A 43 -5.32 -1.87 12.58
C GLU A 43 -5.63 -1.20 11.24
N LEU A 44 -5.67 0.13 11.19
CA LEU A 44 -5.82 0.87 9.93
C LEU A 44 -4.66 0.62 8.95
N ILE A 45 -3.43 0.55 9.46
CA ILE A 45 -2.24 0.19 8.68
C ILE A 45 -2.36 -1.25 8.15
N LYS A 46 -2.73 -2.22 9.01
CA LYS A 46 -2.89 -3.62 8.61
C LYS A 46 -3.95 -3.78 7.53
N SER A 47 -5.09 -3.11 7.70
CA SER A 47 -6.17 -3.09 6.71
C SER A 47 -5.69 -2.53 5.38
N LYS A 48 -5.01 -1.38 5.39
CA LYS A 48 -4.51 -0.73 4.18
C LYS A 48 -3.46 -1.56 3.44
N ILE A 49 -2.53 -2.19 4.16
CA ILE A 49 -1.54 -3.10 3.54
C ILE A 49 -2.24 -4.23 2.77
N LYS A 50 -3.31 -4.80 3.34
CA LYS A 50 -4.08 -5.88 2.73
C LYS A 50 -4.98 -5.40 1.60
N SER A 51 -5.65 -4.26 1.74
CA SER A 51 -6.46 -3.71 0.65
C SER A 51 -5.58 -3.36 -0.54
N ASP A 52 -4.41 -2.75 -0.28
CA ASP A 52 -3.50 -2.33 -1.33
C ASP A 52 -2.81 -3.53 -2.01
N SER A 53 -2.88 -4.75 -1.46
CA SER A 53 -2.31 -5.93 -2.15
C SER A 53 -3.08 -6.31 -3.42
N ILE A 54 -4.25 -5.73 -3.71
CA ILE A 54 -4.93 -6.05 -4.98
C ILE A 54 -4.33 -5.35 -6.19
N TYR A 55 -3.51 -4.30 -6.00
CA TYR A 55 -2.92 -3.54 -7.10
C TYR A 55 -1.49 -4.00 -7.39
N GLU A 56 -1.15 -4.24 -8.64
CA GLU A 56 0.18 -4.65 -9.04
C GLU A 56 1.05 -3.45 -9.41
N GLN A 57 2.36 -3.56 -9.25
CA GLN A 57 3.27 -2.54 -9.78
C GLN A 57 3.11 -2.48 -11.30
N SER A 58 2.86 -1.29 -11.85
CA SER A 58 2.78 -1.12 -13.30
C SER A 58 4.14 -1.37 -13.93
N GLU A 59 4.15 -1.96 -15.12
CA GLU A 59 5.41 -2.21 -15.81
C GLU A 59 6.13 -0.89 -16.09
N PRO A 60 7.45 -0.82 -15.87
CA PRO A 60 8.18 0.41 -16.11
C PRO A 60 8.12 0.79 -17.58
N LYS A 61 7.49 1.94 -17.88
CA LYS A 61 7.51 2.50 -19.24
C LYS A 61 8.93 2.91 -19.68
N ILE A 62 9.80 3.20 -18.71
CA ILE A 62 11.21 3.55 -18.93
C ILE A 62 12.06 2.78 -17.93
N LYS A 63 12.97 1.95 -18.44
CA LYS A 63 14.01 1.26 -17.66
C LYS A 63 15.32 2.02 -17.85
N THR A 64 15.93 2.48 -16.77
CA THR A 64 17.27 3.08 -16.83
C THR A 64 18.32 2.04 -16.43
N ALA A 65 19.57 2.24 -16.83
CA ALA A 65 20.67 1.35 -16.44
C ALA A 65 20.92 1.28 -14.92
N HIS A 66 20.34 2.20 -14.12
CA HIS A 66 20.59 2.31 -12.68
C HIS A 66 19.32 2.15 -11.82
N SER A 67 18.13 2.24 -12.42
CA SER A 67 16.86 1.97 -11.76
C SER A 67 15.88 1.34 -12.74
N PRO A 68 15.19 0.24 -12.35
CA PRO A 68 14.19 -0.38 -13.18
C PRO A 68 12.97 0.52 -13.43
N THR A 69 12.71 1.56 -12.62
CA THR A 69 11.63 2.53 -12.88
C THR A 69 11.87 3.89 -12.20
N ILE A 70 11.43 4.98 -12.85
CA ILE A 70 11.29 6.32 -12.24
C ILE A 70 9.85 6.59 -11.77
N PHE A 71 8.93 5.66 -12.02
CA PHE A 71 7.50 5.79 -11.74
C PHE A 71 7.07 4.74 -10.71
N ASN A 72 6.34 5.16 -9.68
CA ASN A 72 5.75 4.30 -8.66
C ASN A 72 4.23 4.13 -8.89
N GLU A 73 3.85 3.83 -10.13
CA GLU A 73 2.44 3.62 -10.50
C GLU A 73 2.04 2.16 -10.31
N HIS A 74 0.77 1.96 -9.97
CA HIS A 74 0.16 0.67 -9.75
C HIS A 74 -1.12 0.55 -10.56
N LYS A 75 -1.40 -0.67 -11.01
CA LYS A 75 -2.57 -1.01 -11.80
C LYS A 75 -3.44 -2.02 -11.06
N ASN A 76 -4.74 -2.01 -11.32
CA ASN A 76 -5.62 -3.07 -10.83
C ASN A 76 -5.47 -4.35 -11.68
N LYS A 77 -6.22 -5.39 -11.30
CA LYS A 77 -6.29 -6.68 -12.02
C LYS A 77 -6.69 -6.58 -13.49
N ASN A 78 -7.37 -5.50 -13.90
CA ASN A 78 -7.80 -5.26 -15.27
C ASN A 78 -6.75 -4.48 -16.08
N GLY A 79 -5.60 -4.14 -15.47
CA GLY A 79 -4.53 -3.39 -16.11
C GLY A 79 -4.75 -1.88 -16.15
N ILE A 80 -5.76 -1.36 -15.45
CA ILE A 80 -6.05 0.08 -15.38
C ILE A 80 -5.12 0.71 -14.36
N GLU A 81 -4.42 1.79 -14.76
CA GLU A 81 -3.53 2.55 -13.88
C GLU A 81 -4.35 3.28 -12.81
N CYS A 82 -3.96 3.12 -11.55
CA CYS A 82 -4.70 3.59 -10.39
C CYS A 82 -3.95 4.65 -9.57
N GLY A 83 -2.69 4.92 -9.87
CA GLY A 83 -1.84 5.84 -9.10
C GLY A 83 -0.80 5.11 -8.24
N CYS A 84 -0.34 5.77 -7.18
CA CYS A 84 0.65 5.20 -6.26
C CYS A 84 0.05 4.68 -4.95
N LYS A 85 0.73 3.70 -4.34
CA LYS A 85 0.43 3.23 -2.99
C LYS A 85 1.21 3.99 -1.94
N ILE A 86 0.68 4.01 -0.72
CA ILE A 86 1.44 4.40 0.47
C ILE A 86 2.52 3.34 0.71
N LEU A 87 3.75 3.78 0.97
CA LEU A 87 4.86 2.87 1.24
C LEU A 87 4.84 2.39 2.70
N PHE A 88 4.79 1.07 2.92
CA PHE A 88 4.87 0.49 4.27
C PHE A 88 6.24 -0.12 4.55
N VAL A 89 6.89 0.28 5.64
CA VAL A 89 8.25 -0.16 5.99
C VAL A 89 8.32 -0.67 7.42
N LEU A 90 8.86 -1.88 7.63
CA LEU A 90 9.11 -2.44 8.95
C LEU A 90 10.60 -2.34 9.31
N HIS A 91 10.94 -1.49 10.27
CA HIS A 91 12.27 -1.42 10.86
C HIS A 91 12.37 -2.41 12.03
N TYR A 92 13.09 -3.52 11.80
CA TYR A 92 13.22 -4.60 12.78
C TYR A 92 14.62 -4.66 13.42
N LYS A 93 15.61 -3.91 12.90
CA LYS A 93 16.90 -3.62 13.57
C LYS A 93 17.38 -2.20 13.22
N LYS A 94 18.36 -1.68 13.95
CA LYS A 94 18.92 -0.32 13.79
C LYS A 94 19.22 0.08 12.33
N ARG A 95 19.72 -0.85 11.52
CA ARG A 95 20.02 -0.64 10.09
C ARG A 95 19.37 -1.69 9.17
N ARG A 96 18.30 -2.35 9.63
CA ARG A 96 17.58 -3.32 8.79
C ARG A 96 16.10 -3.04 8.80
N SER A 97 15.57 -2.87 7.60
CA SER A 97 14.18 -2.71 7.30
C SER A 97 13.76 -3.63 6.16
N ILE A 98 12.46 -3.83 6.02
CA ILE A 98 11.84 -4.44 4.84
C ILE A 98 10.71 -3.53 4.37
N ILE A 99 10.52 -3.45 3.06
CA ILE A 99 9.29 -2.90 2.48
C ILE A 99 8.25 -4.01 2.52
N VAL A 100 7.05 -3.69 3.01
CA VAL A 100 5.93 -4.63 3.04
C VAL A 100 5.21 -4.54 1.70
N ASN A 101 5.40 -5.57 0.88
CA ASN A 101 4.66 -5.75 -0.36
C ASN A 101 4.15 -7.19 -0.41
N LEU A 102 2.85 -7.38 -0.19
CA LEU A 102 2.23 -8.71 -0.17
C LEU A 102 2.11 -9.34 -1.56
N ASN A 103 2.28 -8.57 -2.64
CA ASN A 103 2.27 -9.09 -4.01
C ASN A 103 3.62 -9.70 -4.38
N ASP A 104 4.70 -9.08 -3.92
CA ASP A 104 6.05 -9.63 -4.04
C ASP A 104 6.28 -10.79 -3.05
N ARG A 105 5.79 -10.64 -1.81
CA ARG A 105 5.98 -11.63 -0.73
C ARG A 105 4.71 -11.86 0.10
N PRO A 106 3.81 -12.75 -0.33
CA PRO A 106 2.56 -13.04 0.38
C PRO A 106 2.77 -13.54 1.82
N GLU A 107 3.89 -14.20 2.11
CA GLU A 107 4.22 -14.74 3.43
C GLU A 107 4.39 -13.64 4.49
N LEU A 108 4.64 -12.39 4.07
CA LEU A 108 4.66 -11.23 4.97
C LEU A 108 3.28 -10.96 5.59
N SER A 109 2.18 -11.53 5.09
CA SER A 109 0.87 -11.42 5.74
C SER A 109 0.92 -11.88 7.19
N ILE A 110 1.65 -12.96 7.50
CA ILE A 110 1.78 -13.48 8.87
C ILE A 110 2.48 -12.46 9.79
N VAL A 111 3.40 -11.66 9.24
CA VAL A 111 4.06 -10.57 9.97
C VAL A 111 3.06 -9.43 10.20
N VAL A 112 2.32 -9.04 9.16
CA VAL A 112 1.32 -7.96 9.22
C VAL A 112 0.24 -8.28 10.26
N ASP A 113 -0.27 -9.51 10.26
CA ASP A 113 -1.30 -9.98 11.20
C ASP A 113 -0.86 -9.89 12.66
N LYS A 114 0.44 -10.01 12.92
CA LYS A 114 1.01 -9.95 14.27
C LYS A 114 1.35 -8.54 14.73
N LEU A 115 1.27 -7.51 13.88
CA LEU A 115 1.52 -6.13 14.31
C LEU A 115 0.48 -5.72 15.37
N ASN A 116 0.95 -5.15 16.48
CA ASN A 116 0.09 -4.63 17.53
C ASN A 116 0.80 -3.53 18.34
N SER A 117 0.06 -2.87 19.24
CA SER A 117 0.55 -1.76 20.03
C SER A 117 1.68 -2.14 21.01
N GLU A 118 1.83 -3.42 21.36
CA GLU A 118 2.88 -3.88 22.27
C GLU A 118 4.21 -4.10 21.55
N ASN A 119 4.18 -4.58 20.29
CA ASN A 119 5.38 -4.91 19.53
C ASN A 119 5.89 -3.79 18.61
N VAL A 120 5.05 -2.78 18.33
CA VAL A 120 5.41 -1.55 17.62
C VAL A 120 5.76 -0.46 18.63
N GLU A 121 7.03 -0.05 18.65
CA GLU A 121 7.53 1.03 19.52
C GLU A 121 7.08 2.39 19.01
N ARG A 122 7.29 2.65 17.72
CA ARG A 122 7.03 3.94 17.08
C ARG A 122 6.50 3.73 15.68
N ILE A 123 5.54 4.58 15.32
CA ILE A 123 5.08 4.76 13.95
C ILE A 123 5.58 6.13 13.49
N TRP A 124 6.25 6.19 12.35
CA TRP A 124 6.64 7.45 11.70
C TRP A 124 5.98 7.50 10.34
N THR A 125 5.26 8.58 10.09
CA THR A 125 4.53 8.80 8.84
C THR A 125 4.98 10.11 8.22
N GLU A 126 5.00 10.14 6.89
CA GLU A 126 5.12 11.37 6.11
C GLU A 126 4.24 11.22 4.87
N PHE A 127 3.33 12.16 4.67
CA PHE A 127 2.38 12.16 3.55
C PHE A 127 2.59 13.34 2.61
N ASN A 128 3.46 14.30 2.97
CA ASN A 128 3.95 15.29 2.03
C ASN A 128 4.85 14.59 1.01
N LYS A 129 4.49 14.70 -0.27
CA LYS A 129 5.21 14.08 -1.38
C LYS A 129 6.70 14.42 -1.38
N GLU A 130 7.07 15.70 -1.27
CA GLU A 130 8.47 16.12 -1.37
C GLU A 130 9.30 15.56 -0.21
N THR A 131 8.79 15.67 1.01
CA THR A 131 9.46 15.15 2.21
C THR A 131 9.55 13.63 2.19
N ALA A 132 8.49 12.93 1.80
CA ALA A 132 8.49 11.47 1.70
C ALA A 132 9.45 10.97 0.61
N GLN A 133 9.49 11.65 -0.54
CA GLN A 133 10.43 11.33 -1.63
C GLN A 133 11.88 11.64 -1.27
N ALA A 134 12.15 12.62 -0.40
CA ALA A 134 13.50 12.83 0.13
C ALA A 134 14.01 11.65 0.96
N VAL A 135 13.12 10.86 1.58
CA VAL A 135 13.47 9.69 2.40
C VAL A 135 13.53 8.41 1.57
N TYR A 136 12.53 8.17 0.71
CA TYR A 136 12.35 6.88 0.00
C TYR A 136 12.37 6.99 -1.53
N GLY A 137 12.74 8.14 -2.08
CA GLY A 137 12.73 8.37 -3.52
C GLY A 137 11.34 8.23 -4.12
N VAL A 138 11.25 7.70 -5.34
CA VAL A 138 9.99 7.54 -6.07
C VAL A 138 8.95 6.68 -5.33
N ALA A 139 9.39 5.73 -4.50
CA ALA A 139 8.51 4.90 -3.69
C ALA A 139 7.72 5.71 -2.64
N GLY A 140 8.26 6.85 -2.20
CA GLY A 140 7.60 7.76 -1.27
C GLY A 140 6.60 8.73 -1.92
N LYS A 141 6.31 8.62 -3.23
CA LYS A 141 5.44 9.58 -3.95
C LYS A 141 4.07 9.79 -3.28
N CYS A 142 3.47 8.73 -2.75
CA CYS A 142 2.18 8.76 -2.05
C CYS A 142 2.34 8.79 -0.51
N GLY A 143 3.53 9.12 -0.01
CA GLY A 143 3.86 9.06 1.40
C GLY A 143 4.33 7.68 1.87
N PHE A 144 4.69 7.60 3.14
CA PHE A 144 5.11 6.37 3.78
C PHE A 144 4.63 6.24 5.22
N VAL A 145 4.58 4.99 5.68
CA VAL A 145 4.37 4.59 7.06
C VAL A 145 5.49 3.63 7.47
N GLN A 146 6.32 4.07 8.41
CA GLN A 146 7.41 3.29 8.96
C GLN A 146 7.07 2.83 10.38
N LEU A 147 7.06 1.51 10.61
CA LEU A 147 6.87 0.91 11.92
C LEU A 147 8.19 0.42 12.48
N ARG A 148 8.55 0.90 13.68
CA ARG A 148 9.71 0.41 14.42
C ARG A 148 9.29 -0.72 15.35
N ILE A 149 9.80 -1.91 15.07
CA ILE A 149 9.49 -3.13 15.81
C ILE A 149 10.54 -3.31 16.92
N THR A 150 10.08 -3.56 18.14
CA THR A 150 10.95 -3.86 19.29
C THR A 150 10.91 -5.32 19.70
N ASP A 151 9.76 -5.97 19.55
CA ASP A 151 9.56 -7.35 20.00
C ASP A 151 10.52 -8.34 19.33
N ARG A 152 11.14 -9.18 20.16
CA ARG A 152 12.15 -10.15 19.71
C ARG A 152 11.53 -11.26 18.87
N LYS A 153 10.30 -11.70 19.18
CA LYS A 153 9.63 -12.79 18.45
C LYS A 153 9.25 -12.32 17.05
N LEU A 154 8.66 -11.14 16.92
CA LEU A 154 8.29 -10.53 15.65
C LEU A 154 9.52 -10.21 14.79
N LYS A 155 10.60 -9.68 15.37
CA LYS A 155 11.88 -9.50 14.66
C LYS A 155 12.42 -10.81 14.07
N ARG A 156 12.30 -11.91 14.81
CA ARG A 156 12.73 -13.25 14.35
C ARG A 156 11.82 -13.76 13.23
N LEU A 157 10.51 -13.57 13.36
CA LEU A 157 9.56 -13.92 12.30
C LEU A 157 9.85 -13.16 11.01
N ILE A 158 10.03 -11.83 11.08
CA ILE A 158 10.42 -11.00 9.93
C ILE A 158 11.68 -11.56 9.26
N LYS A 159 12.71 -11.87 10.04
CA LYS A 159 13.96 -12.43 9.52
C LYS A 159 13.72 -13.77 8.81
N ASN A 160 12.93 -14.66 9.39
CA ASN A 160 12.66 -15.98 8.83
C ASN A 160 11.90 -15.88 7.50
N VAL A 161 10.80 -15.11 7.49
CA VAL A 161 9.99 -14.90 6.28
C VAL A 161 10.81 -14.20 5.19
N TRP A 162 11.65 -13.25 5.55
CA TRP A 162 12.45 -12.49 4.57
C TRP A 162 13.65 -13.26 4.02
N GLN A 163 14.26 -14.17 4.80
CA GLN A 163 15.50 -14.85 4.42
C GLN A 163 15.32 -16.24 3.81
N GLN A 164 14.11 -16.81 3.78
CA GLN A 164 13.83 -18.14 3.21
C GLN A 164 14.10 -18.30 1.70
N ARG A 165 14.71 -17.31 1.03
CA ARG A 165 14.96 -17.31 -0.43
C ARG A 165 16.33 -16.74 -0.86
N ILE A 166 17.26 -16.49 0.07
CA ILE A 166 18.67 -16.20 -0.28
C ILE A 166 19.46 -17.50 -0.24
#